data_AF-A0A968T2A9-F1
#
_entry.id   AF-A0A968T2A9-F1
#
_cell.length_a   1.000
_cell.length_b   1.000
_cell.length_c   1.000
_cell.angle_alpha   90.00
_cell.angle_beta   90.00
_cell.angle_gamma   90.00
#
_symmetry.space_group_name_H-M   'P 1'
#
loop_
_entity.id
_entity.type
_entity.pdbx_description
1 polymer ?
#
loop_
_entity_poly.entity_id
_entity_poly.type
_entity_poly.pdbx_seq_one_letter_code
_entity_poly.pdbx_strand_id
1 'polypeptide(L)'
;MALFVAVLGITISFSLLLGAFRTSPPRIIDIGGNGDAYVTRNFYDAESGADERFRWSGRDAALLLPETYTRAALLTLRLHSNAEGHPITLHDSSDGRPLATLPPSEGWRVYRVLVPRSADNEQSGTTIALTGQLSQSSAADPRELGVALDRIAVQPLPASGLLRVHSLTRVLQLCWFLLLIGGIAWLLQYTMRPNASRAARLLRSSAFSATVALFLIGWAWHDHYTLDWLLPLDPRTLSTISALLVGIAWVALTQPRFHVNTWRGKPGVPLAVSIIGLALLSRLLTLLPLAPELRGAAAYVALGLPGALLALLCFRHERDGLVRLLLALLGALGSAILLVYGLQALPGALTAGLVFLPLDLLTLMCTVLLLRQPALGPAQPPTRPHAYLPLFLLLVLAAALRLPALGSAELHDDEASVLLTAARIYYGQDDVLLLQLKGPVQVLLPTGPLVLTGLLNEWIARLPFAIAGIGIVLGSYLLARRCFSDNTIAGLFAATVLTLDGFMIAFSRIVQYQSIVMIMTIGAIWCMLRFAEGCERAARYLLASALWISLALLAHYDAIYGLPVLALLLFVGARRRGWQRAHWLRALCCSRGP
;
A
#
# COMPACT_ATOMS: atom_id res chain seq x y z
N MET A 1 -18.68 35.86 4.44
CA MET A 1 -17.35 36.39 4.09
C MET A 1 -16.26 35.32 4.01
N ALA A 2 -15.91 34.58 5.07
CA ALA A 2 -14.82 33.58 5.01
C ALA A 2 -15.03 32.45 3.97
N LEU A 3 -16.27 31.93 3.85
CA LEU A 3 -16.62 30.95 2.81
C LEU A 3 -16.46 31.52 1.39
N PHE A 4 -16.86 32.78 1.20
CA PHE A 4 -16.71 33.48 -0.08
C PHE A 4 -15.24 33.62 -0.47
N VAL A 5 -14.37 33.99 0.48
CA VAL A 5 -12.90 34.06 0.26
C VAL A 5 -12.33 32.69 -0.13
N ALA A 6 -12.78 31.61 0.51
CA ALA A 6 -12.34 30.25 0.18
C ALA A 6 -12.77 29.84 -1.24
N VAL A 7 -14.04 30.05 -1.60
CA VAL A 7 -14.58 29.74 -2.93
C VAL A 7 -13.87 30.56 -4.02
N LEU A 8 -13.67 31.85 -3.77
CA LEU A 8 -12.96 32.74 -4.69
C LEU A 8 -11.51 32.28 -4.88
N GLY A 9 -10.82 31.93 -3.80
CA GLY A 9 -9.44 31.40 -3.86
C GLY A 9 -9.34 30.15 -4.72
N ILE A 10 -10.24 29.18 -4.54
CA ILE A 10 -10.26 27.93 -5.32
C ILE A 10 -10.58 28.21 -6.79
N THR A 11 -11.50 29.14 -7.08
CA THR A 11 -11.87 29.52 -8.45
C THR A 11 -10.70 30.20 -9.17
N ILE A 12 -9.95 31.05 -8.48
CA ILE A 12 -8.72 31.68 -9.00
C ILE A 12 -7.67 30.60 -9.25
N SER A 13 -7.43 29.70 -8.29
CA SER A 13 -6.46 28.60 -8.46
C SER A 13 -6.83 27.69 -9.61
N PHE A 14 -8.11 27.34 -9.76
CA PHE A 14 -8.62 26.57 -10.89
C PHE A 14 -8.30 27.25 -12.22
N SER A 15 -8.58 28.55 -12.32
CA SER A 15 -8.39 29.31 -13.56
C SER A 15 -6.90 29.43 -13.93
N LEU A 16 -6.03 29.66 -12.95
CA LEU A 16 -4.59 29.77 -13.14
C LEU A 16 -3.95 28.43 -13.50
N LEU A 17 -4.35 27.34 -12.82
CA LEU A 17 -3.90 25.98 -13.17
C LEU A 17 -4.37 25.60 -14.58
N LEU A 18 -5.63 25.89 -14.92
CA LEU A 18 -6.15 25.63 -16.26
C LEU A 18 -5.41 26.41 -17.33
N GLY A 19 -5.01 27.65 -17.04
CA GLY A 19 -4.09 28.43 -17.88
C GLY A 19 -2.77 27.69 -18.08
N ALA A 20 -2.09 27.33 -16.98
CA ALA A 20 -0.79 26.67 -17.01
C ALA A 20 -0.81 25.35 -17.82
N PHE A 21 -1.82 24.50 -17.63
CA PHE A 21 -1.97 23.24 -18.36
C PHE A 21 -2.39 23.42 -19.83
N ARG A 22 -2.95 24.58 -20.20
CA ARG A 22 -3.32 24.89 -21.60
C ARG A 22 -2.17 25.48 -22.40
N THR A 23 -1.24 26.18 -21.75
CA THR A 23 -0.12 26.88 -22.39
C THR A 23 1.21 26.14 -22.27
N SER A 24 1.16 24.84 -22.02
CA SER A 24 2.31 23.95 -21.88
C SER A 24 3.34 24.13 -23.02
N PRO A 25 4.54 24.68 -22.75
CA PRO A 25 5.60 24.71 -23.74
C PRO A 25 6.11 23.30 -24.02
N PRO A 26 6.72 23.06 -25.20
CA PRO A 26 7.40 21.80 -25.47
C PRO A 26 8.46 21.53 -24.40
N ARG A 27 8.51 20.30 -23.89
CA ARG A 27 9.56 19.91 -22.93
C ARG A 27 10.84 19.68 -23.70
N ILE A 28 11.87 20.47 -23.41
CA ILE A 28 13.20 20.27 -24.00
C ILE A 28 14.09 19.67 -22.93
N ILE A 29 14.69 18.53 -23.24
CA ILE A 29 15.60 17.77 -22.37
C ILE A 29 16.96 17.77 -23.05
N ASP A 30 17.94 18.30 -22.35
CA ASP A 30 19.34 18.34 -22.76
C ASP A 30 20.02 17.03 -22.35
N ILE A 31 20.34 16.19 -23.33
CA ILE A 31 20.95 14.87 -23.14
C ILE A 31 22.46 15.04 -23.02
N GLY A 32 23.02 14.49 -21.95
CA GLY A 32 24.34 14.82 -21.42
C GLY A 32 24.32 15.98 -20.42
N GLY A 33 23.15 16.62 -20.21
CA GLY A 33 22.93 17.63 -19.19
C GLY A 33 22.64 17.04 -17.80
N ASN A 34 22.48 17.91 -16.80
CA ASN A 34 22.09 17.48 -15.47
C ASN A 34 20.61 17.02 -15.48
N GLY A 35 20.39 15.76 -15.11
CA GLY A 35 19.04 15.21 -14.93
C GLY A 35 18.47 14.49 -16.15
N ASP A 36 19.25 14.12 -17.15
CA ASP A 36 18.74 13.32 -18.27
C ASP A 36 18.59 11.81 -17.96
N ALA A 37 19.25 11.34 -16.90
CA ALA A 37 19.32 9.93 -16.52
C ALA A 37 17.95 9.25 -16.28
N TYR A 38 16.89 10.01 -15.97
CA TYR A 38 15.54 9.44 -15.81
C TYR A 38 14.84 9.17 -17.15
N VAL A 39 15.32 9.75 -18.24
CA VAL A 39 14.77 9.64 -19.61
C VAL A 39 15.54 8.61 -20.41
N THR A 40 16.83 8.44 -20.14
CA THR A 40 17.72 7.56 -20.91
C THR A 40 17.98 6.25 -20.19
N ARG A 41 17.72 5.12 -20.84
CA ARG A 41 18.11 3.79 -20.38
C ARG A 41 19.11 3.17 -21.35
N ASN A 42 20.17 2.56 -20.83
CA ASN A 42 21.27 1.96 -21.61
C ASN A 42 21.96 2.95 -22.57
N PHE A 43 22.11 4.21 -22.14
CA PHE A 43 23.01 5.18 -22.76
C PHE A 43 24.33 5.21 -22.01
N TYR A 44 25.43 5.46 -22.71
CA TYR A 44 26.73 5.66 -22.10
C TYR A 44 26.81 7.00 -21.36
N ASP A 45 27.93 7.22 -20.66
CA ASP A 45 28.21 8.47 -19.97
C ASP A 45 28.21 9.66 -20.93
N ALA A 46 27.90 10.84 -20.37
CA ALA A 46 27.83 12.08 -21.13
C ALA A 46 29.21 12.45 -21.70
N GLU A 47 29.24 12.76 -22.98
CA GLU A 47 30.42 13.23 -23.70
C GLU A 47 30.24 14.66 -24.17
N SER A 48 31.32 15.29 -24.61
CA SER A 48 31.30 16.65 -25.14
C SER A 48 32.13 16.73 -26.42
N GLY A 49 31.59 17.37 -27.45
CA GLY A 49 32.27 17.54 -28.73
C GLY A 49 31.64 18.67 -29.53
N ALA A 50 32.44 19.44 -30.28
CA ALA A 50 32.01 20.55 -31.14
C ALA A 50 30.90 21.44 -30.52
N ASP A 51 31.11 21.84 -29.26
CA ASP A 51 30.22 22.68 -28.43
C ASP A 51 28.92 22.03 -27.90
N GLU A 52 28.76 20.72 -28.04
CA GLU A 52 27.55 20.00 -27.61
C GLU A 52 27.86 18.96 -26.54
N ARG A 53 26.90 18.73 -25.63
CA ARG A 53 26.87 17.57 -24.75
C ARG A 53 25.91 16.55 -25.33
N PHE A 54 26.29 15.29 -25.28
CA PHE A 54 25.47 14.21 -25.82
C PHE A 54 25.77 12.91 -25.09
N ARG A 55 24.93 11.90 -25.31
CA ARG A 55 25.21 10.51 -24.93
C ARG A 55 25.12 9.60 -26.14
N TRP A 56 26.01 8.62 -26.20
CA TRP A 56 25.89 7.52 -27.15
C TRP A 56 24.87 6.50 -26.65
N SER A 57 23.96 6.07 -27.53
CA SER A 57 23.09 4.94 -27.27
C SER A 57 23.91 3.64 -27.25
N GLY A 58 23.73 2.81 -26.22
CA GLY A 58 24.27 1.45 -26.18
C GLY A 58 23.31 0.41 -26.74
N ARG A 59 23.60 -0.87 -26.48
CA ARG A 59 22.69 -1.98 -26.78
C ARG A 59 21.39 -1.82 -25.98
N ASP A 60 20.26 -2.01 -26.65
CA ASP A 60 18.92 -1.86 -26.08
C ASP A 60 18.67 -0.48 -25.44
N ALA A 61 19.25 0.57 -26.03
CA ALA A 61 19.01 1.93 -25.63
C ALA A 61 17.52 2.29 -25.76
N ALA A 62 16.97 2.93 -24.74
CA ALA A 62 15.57 3.32 -24.74
C ALA A 62 15.36 4.69 -24.11
N LEU A 63 14.36 5.41 -24.63
CA LEU A 63 13.90 6.68 -24.11
C LEU A 63 12.59 6.47 -23.35
N LEU A 64 12.60 6.74 -22.06
CA LEU A 64 11.39 6.79 -21.25
C LEU A 64 10.74 8.16 -21.44
N LEU A 65 9.59 8.23 -22.12
CA LEU A 65 8.87 9.47 -22.39
C LEU A 65 7.57 9.52 -21.60
N PRO A 66 7.58 10.10 -20.39
CA PRO A 66 6.37 10.22 -19.58
C PRO A 66 5.28 11.03 -20.31
N GLU A 67 5.60 12.03 -21.12
CA GLU A 67 4.58 12.97 -21.61
C GLU A 67 3.60 12.36 -22.64
N THR A 68 3.87 11.15 -23.10
CA THR A 68 3.12 10.43 -24.14
C THR A 68 2.00 9.54 -23.60
N TYR A 69 1.86 9.39 -22.26
CA TYR A 69 0.82 8.53 -21.62
C TYR A 69 -0.60 8.81 -22.13
N THR A 70 -0.95 10.08 -22.25
CA THR A 70 -2.34 10.51 -22.37
C THR A 70 -2.70 11.03 -23.76
N ARG A 71 -1.70 11.28 -24.61
CA ARG A 71 -1.87 11.94 -25.90
C ARG A 71 -0.73 11.60 -26.85
N ALA A 72 -1.05 11.64 -28.15
CA ALA A 72 -0.04 11.65 -29.17
C ALA A 72 0.87 12.88 -29.00
N ALA A 73 2.16 12.70 -29.23
CA ALA A 73 3.15 13.76 -29.12
C ALA A 73 4.04 13.80 -30.36
N LEU A 74 4.50 14.99 -30.73
CA LEU A 74 5.59 15.19 -31.65
C LEU A 74 6.89 15.11 -30.87
N LEU A 75 7.61 14.01 -31.05
CA LEU A 75 8.94 13.79 -30.53
C LEU A 75 9.96 14.38 -31.51
N THR A 76 10.73 15.36 -31.06
CA THR A 76 11.85 15.92 -31.81
C THR A 76 13.15 15.37 -31.23
N LEU A 77 13.91 14.62 -32.01
CA LEU A 77 15.20 14.07 -31.63
C LEU A 77 16.28 14.77 -32.42
N ARG A 78 17.36 15.20 -31.77
CA ARG A 78 18.54 15.67 -32.47
C ARG A 78 19.64 14.64 -32.30
N LEU A 79 19.98 13.99 -33.41
CA LEU A 79 20.82 12.80 -33.46
C LEU A 79 22.03 13.05 -34.35
N HIS A 80 23.16 12.47 -33.98
CA HIS A 80 24.35 12.37 -34.81
C HIS A 80 24.60 10.92 -35.20
N SER A 81 24.82 10.70 -36.48
CA SER A 81 25.19 9.40 -37.04
C SER A 81 26.33 9.57 -38.05
N ASN A 82 27.09 8.51 -38.26
CA ASN A 82 28.14 8.46 -39.27
C ASN A 82 27.50 8.09 -40.63
N ALA A 83 28.04 8.61 -41.74
CA ALA A 83 27.45 8.48 -43.08
C ALA A 83 27.19 7.03 -43.54
N GLU A 84 27.96 6.07 -43.01
CA GLU A 84 27.87 4.64 -43.34
C GLU A 84 26.84 3.87 -42.49
N GLY A 85 26.06 4.55 -41.65
CA GLY A 85 25.14 3.93 -40.71
C GLY A 85 23.90 3.29 -41.35
N HIS A 86 23.34 2.28 -40.69
CA HIS A 86 22.01 1.74 -41.03
C HIS A 86 20.89 2.67 -40.54
N PRO A 87 19.68 2.56 -41.11
CA PRO A 87 18.52 3.28 -40.62
C PRO A 87 18.24 2.98 -39.15
N ILE A 88 17.89 4.02 -38.38
CA ILE A 88 17.55 3.91 -36.96
C ILE A 88 16.06 3.66 -36.87
N THR A 89 15.64 2.54 -36.28
CA THR A 89 14.21 2.26 -36.08
C THR A 89 13.84 2.49 -34.62
N LEU A 90 12.86 3.36 -34.43
CA LEU A 90 12.23 3.61 -33.14
C LEU A 90 11.09 2.62 -32.97
N HIS A 91 11.07 1.87 -31.88
CA HIS A 91 10.00 0.92 -31.54
C HIS A 91 9.29 1.37 -30.27
N ASP A 92 7.97 1.17 -30.20
CA ASP A 92 7.28 1.16 -28.92
C ASP A 92 7.67 -0.14 -28.19
N SER A 93 8.28 -0.02 -27.01
CA SER A 93 8.77 -1.20 -26.30
C SER A 93 7.63 -2.06 -25.74
N SER A 94 6.40 -1.57 -25.70
CA SER A 94 5.25 -2.30 -25.16
C SER A 94 4.74 -3.38 -26.11
N ASP A 95 4.70 -3.09 -27.41
CA ASP A 95 4.18 -3.99 -28.45
C ASP A 95 5.20 -4.32 -29.56
N GLY A 96 6.40 -3.73 -29.50
CA GLY A 96 7.48 -3.89 -30.48
C GLY A 96 7.20 -3.21 -31.82
N ARG A 97 6.09 -2.48 -31.97
CA ARG A 97 5.73 -1.88 -33.26
C ARG A 97 6.70 -0.76 -33.65
N PRO A 98 7.17 -0.73 -34.91
CA PRO A 98 8.00 0.35 -35.39
C PRO A 98 7.18 1.64 -35.46
N LEU A 99 7.62 2.67 -34.72
CA LEU A 99 7.05 4.01 -34.73
C LEU A 99 7.55 4.83 -35.92
N ALA A 100 8.86 4.75 -36.20
CA ALA A 100 9.49 5.42 -37.33
C ALA A 100 10.83 4.78 -37.65
N THR A 101 11.21 4.81 -38.94
CA THR A 101 12.55 4.50 -39.41
C THR A 101 13.20 5.78 -39.91
N LEU A 102 14.28 6.19 -39.25
CA LEU A 102 15.01 7.41 -39.54
C LEU A 102 16.15 7.08 -40.51
N PRO A 103 16.24 7.74 -41.68
CA PRO A 103 17.33 7.50 -42.61
C PRO A 103 18.67 7.91 -41.99
N PRO A 104 19.75 7.19 -42.26
CA PRO A 104 21.08 7.59 -41.81
C PRO A 104 21.46 8.91 -42.48
N SER A 105 22.15 9.77 -41.73
CA SER A 105 22.60 11.07 -42.21
C SER A 105 23.92 11.41 -41.54
N GLU A 106 24.88 11.87 -42.32
CA GLU A 106 26.16 12.33 -41.77
C GLU A 106 25.97 13.63 -40.97
N GLY A 107 26.45 13.60 -39.73
CA GLY A 107 26.43 14.74 -38.81
C GLY A 107 25.13 14.87 -38.01
N TRP A 108 24.98 15.99 -37.31
CA TRP A 108 23.79 16.30 -36.52
C TRP A 108 22.57 16.56 -37.42
N ARG A 109 21.46 15.87 -37.16
CA ARG A 109 20.16 16.11 -37.78
C ARG A 109 19.04 16.12 -36.75
N VAL A 110 17.98 16.87 -37.07
CA VAL A 110 16.77 16.95 -36.25
C VAL A 110 15.67 16.14 -36.90
N TYR A 111 15.25 15.08 -36.23
CA TYR A 111 14.15 14.20 -36.62
C TYR A 111 12.89 14.58 -35.85
N ARG A 112 11.75 14.56 -36.53
CA ARG A 112 10.44 14.81 -35.92
C ARG A 112 9.55 13.60 -36.15
N VAL A 113 9.20 12.93 -35.07
CA VAL A 113 8.50 11.66 -35.05
C VAL A 113 7.17 11.83 -34.35
N LEU A 114 6.10 11.37 -34.99
CA LEU A 114 4.79 11.32 -34.37
C LEU A 114 4.70 10.08 -33.49
N VAL A 115 4.63 10.26 -32.18
CA VAL A 115 4.43 9.18 -31.22
C VAL A 115 2.93 9.06 -30.93
N PRO A 116 2.27 7.95 -31.29
CA PRO A 116 0.87 7.73 -30.98
C PRO A 116 0.67 7.56 -29.46
N ARG A 117 -0.58 7.70 -29.01
CA ARG A 117 -0.94 7.34 -27.63
C ARG A 117 -0.85 5.82 -27.48
N SER A 118 -0.02 5.33 -26.57
CA SER A 118 0.01 3.90 -26.22
C SER A 118 -1.30 3.50 -25.54
N ALA A 119 -1.96 2.46 -26.03
CA ALA A 119 -3.26 2.01 -25.52
C ALA A 119 -3.13 1.18 -24.24
N ASP A 120 -1.99 0.52 -24.03
CA ASP A 120 -1.87 -0.61 -23.12
C ASP A 120 -1.12 -0.30 -21.81
N ASN A 121 -0.57 0.91 -21.64
CA ASN A 121 0.33 1.19 -20.52
C ASN A 121 0.08 2.55 -19.84
N GLU A 122 -1.04 2.68 -19.12
CA GLU A 122 -1.42 3.92 -18.41
C GLU A 122 -0.45 4.33 -17.27
N GLN A 123 0.47 3.45 -16.82
CA GLN A 123 1.29 3.68 -15.62
C GLN A 123 2.81 3.74 -15.81
N SER A 124 3.39 3.21 -16.90
CA SER A 124 4.86 3.04 -17.00
C SER A 124 5.60 3.88 -18.06
N GLY A 125 4.89 4.56 -18.95
CA GLY A 125 5.44 5.54 -19.90
C GLY A 125 5.66 4.88 -21.23
N THR A 126 5.56 5.64 -22.32
CA THR A 126 5.98 5.09 -23.61
C THR A 126 7.50 5.01 -23.56
N THR A 127 7.99 3.79 -23.49
CA THR A 127 9.42 3.53 -23.62
C THR A 127 9.68 3.32 -25.10
N ILE A 128 10.44 4.22 -25.71
CA ILE A 128 10.81 4.14 -27.11
C ILE A 128 12.18 3.50 -27.20
N ALA A 129 12.23 2.26 -27.66
CA ALA A 129 13.48 1.56 -27.91
C ALA A 129 14.12 2.12 -29.20
N LEU A 130 15.41 2.45 -29.12
CA LEU A 130 16.24 2.80 -30.28
C LEU A 130 16.95 1.55 -30.74
N THR A 131 16.55 1.04 -31.90
CA THR A 131 17.25 -0.06 -32.55
C THR A 131 18.01 0.48 -33.76
N GLY A 132 19.30 0.23 -33.78
CA GLY A 132 20.20 0.58 -34.86
C GLY A 132 21.39 -0.37 -34.84
N GLN A 133 22.10 -0.48 -35.96
CA GLN A 133 23.34 -1.25 -35.96
C GLN A 133 24.37 -0.52 -35.09
N LEU A 134 24.92 -1.22 -34.09
CA LEU A 134 26.00 -0.70 -33.27
C LEU A 134 27.30 -0.84 -34.07
N SER A 135 28.09 0.23 -34.13
CA SER A 135 29.42 0.20 -34.75
C SER A 135 30.49 0.37 -33.67
N GLN A 136 31.59 -0.37 -33.81
CA GLN A 136 32.79 -0.04 -33.04
C GLN A 136 33.40 1.22 -33.64
N SER A 137 33.52 2.27 -32.83
CA SER A 137 33.93 3.60 -33.27
C SER A 137 35.39 3.64 -33.74
N SER A 138 36.28 2.93 -33.02
CA SER A 138 37.68 2.75 -33.41
C SER A 138 38.33 1.66 -32.57
N ALA A 139 39.53 1.20 -32.95
CA ALA A 139 40.31 0.27 -32.13
C ALA A 139 40.67 0.83 -30.72
N ALA A 140 40.56 2.14 -30.51
CA ALA A 140 40.83 2.79 -29.23
C ALA A 140 39.60 2.87 -28.31
N ASP A 141 38.38 2.73 -28.84
CA ASP A 141 37.14 2.76 -28.07
C ASP A 141 36.38 1.43 -28.25
N PRO A 142 36.46 0.52 -27.28
CA PRO A 142 35.87 -0.82 -27.39
C PRO A 142 34.34 -0.81 -27.26
N ARG A 143 33.72 0.33 -27.00
CA ARG A 143 32.26 0.42 -26.83
C ARG A 143 31.54 0.19 -28.15
N GLU A 144 30.40 -0.49 -28.05
CA GLU A 144 29.45 -0.62 -29.16
C GLU A 144 28.59 0.65 -29.20
N LEU A 145 28.97 1.62 -30.02
CA LEU A 145 28.29 2.91 -30.10
C LEU A 145 27.19 2.84 -31.16
N GLY A 146 25.97 3.22 -30.76
CA GLY A 146 24.88 3.49 -31.69
C GLY A 146 24.90 4.96 -32.15
N VAL A 147 23.83 5.68 -31.86
CA VAL A 147 23.67 7.10 -32.23
C VAL A 147 23.97 8.01 -31.05
N ALA A 148 24.60 9.14 -31.33
CA ALA A 148 24.76 10.19 -30.33
C ALA A 148 23.48 11.05 -30.31
N LEU A 149 22.97 11.31 -29.12
CA LEU A 149 21.75 12.09 -28.86
C LEU A 149 22.10 13.26 -27.94
N ASP A 150 21.86 14.48 -28.38
CA ASP A 150 22.11 15.71 -27.60
C ASP A 150 20.83 16.31 -27.03
N ARG A 151 19.71 16.19 -27.74
CA ARG A 151 18.47 16.89 -27.36
C ARG A 151 17.23 16.09 -27.74
N ILE A 152 16.32 16.05 -26.78
CA ILE A 152 14.95 15.58 -26.99
C ILE A 152 14.01 16.75 -26.74
N ALA A 153 13.06 16.97 -27.64
CA ALA A 153 11.93 17.83 -27.36
C ALA A 153 10.61 17.10 -27.56
N VAL A 154 9.79 17.01 -26.53
CA VAL A 154 8.46 16.39 -26.60
C VAL A 154 7.43 17.50 -26.64
N GLN A 155 6.77 17.63 -27.79
CA GLN A 155 5.66 18.56 -27.98
C GLN A 155 4.36 17.79 -28.07
N PRO A 156 3.50 17.85 -27.05
CA PRO A 156 2.21 17.18 -27.14
C PRO A 156 1.36 17.81 -28.22
N LEU A 157 0.72 16.98 -29.05
CA LEU A 157 -0.08 17.51 -30.13
C LEU A 157 -1.39 18.11 -29.63
N PRO A 158 -1.87 19.21 -30.26
CA PRO A 158 -3.18 19.75 -30.00
C PRO A 158 -4.26 18.74 -30.40
N ALA A 159 -4.75 17.91 -29.46
CA ALA A 159 -5.86 17.01 -29.75
C ALA A 159 -7.12 17.84 -30.08
N SER A 160 -7.76 17.56 -31.21
CA SER A 160 -9.06 18.10 -31.57
C SER A 160 -10.08 17.75 -30.47
N GLY A 161 -10.53 18.74 -29.69
CA GLY A 161 -11.56 18.62 -28.64
C GLY A 161 -11.14 17.93 -27.33
N LEU A 162 -10.40 16.82 -27.38
CA LEU A 162 -10.06 15.98 -26.22
C LEU A 162 -9.10 16.65 -25.21
N LEU A 163 -8.28 17.62 -25.65
CA LEU A 163 -7.38 18.37 -24.76
C LEU A 163 -8.12 19.17 -23.68
N ARG A 164 -9.33 19.64 -23.98
CA ARG A 164 -10.14 20.36 -23.00
C ARG A 164 -10.57 19.45 -21.87
N VAL A 165 -10.79 18.16 -22.14
CA VAL A 165 -11.25 17.20 -21.13
C VAL A 165 -10.13 16.83 -20.18
N HIS A 166 -8.95 16.46 -20.69
CA HIS A 166 -7.86 16.01 -19.81
C HIS A 166 -7.31 17.12 -18.90
N SER A 167 -7.01 18.30 -19.46
CA SER A 167 -6.56 19.47 -18.68
C SER A 167 -7.61 19.88 -17.63
N LEU A 168 -8.89 19.85 -18.00
CA LEU A 168 -9.98 20.10 -17.07
C LEU A 168 -10.04 19.03 -15.96
N THR A 169 -9.94 17.74 -16.30
CA THR A 169 -9.92 16.65 -15.31
C THR A 169 -8.77 16.82 -14.34
N ARG A 170 -7.55 17.11 -14.80
CA ARG A 170 -6.38 17.34 -13.95
C ARG A 170 -6.56 18.54 -13.02
N VAL A 171 -7.02 19.67 -13.56
CA VAL A 171 -7.28 20.86 -12.74
C VAL A 171 -8.38 20.60 -11.71
N LEU A 172 -9.44 19.88 -12.08
CA LEU A 172 -10.47 19.45 -11.14
C LEU A 172 -9.88 18.56 -10.03
N GLN A 173 -9.01 17.61 -10.37
CA GLN A 173 -8.32 16.75 -9.39
C GLN A 173 -7.44 17.57 -8.44
N LEU A 174 -6.70 18.55 -8.94
CA LEU A 174 -5.85 19.44 -8.13
C LEU A 174 -6.68 20.35 -7.22
N CYS A 175 -7.76 20.93 -7.73
CA CYS A 175 -8.69 21.73 -6.91
C CYS A 175 -9.38 20.89 -5.85
N TRP A 176 -9.71 19.64 -6.18
CA TRP A 176 -10.24 18.67 -5.23
C TRP A 176 -9.23 18.31 -4.15
N PHE A 177 -7.96 18.09 -4.52
CA PHE A 177 -6.86 17.89 -3.59
C PHE A 177 -6.66 19.10 -2.66
N LEU A 178 -6.76 20.33 -3.16
CA LEU A 178 -6.67 21.55 -2.35
C LEU A 178 -7.82 21.69 -1.34
N LEU A 179 -9.04 21.31 -1.74
CA LEU A 179 -10.19 21.20 -0.84
C LEU A 179 -9.94 20.19 0.27
N LEU A 180 -9.33 19.06 -0.09
CA LEU A 180 -9.00 17.96 0.80
C LEU A 180 -8.02 18.38 1.89
N ILE A 181 -6.90 18.99 1.47
CA ILE A 181 -5.90 19.56 2.37
C ILE A 181 -6.52 20.63 3.27
N GLY A 182 -7.38 21.49 2.72
CA GLY A 182 -8.08 22.51 3.49
C GLY A 182 -8.99 21.92 4.55
N GLY A 183 -9.73 20.87 4.21
CA GLY A 183 -10.57 20.11 5.13
C GLY A 183 -9.78 19.46 6.26
N ILE A 184 -8.66 18.81 5.94
CA ILE A 184 -7.75 18.21 6.93
C ILE A 184 -7.15 19.29 7.84
N ALA A 185 -6.65 20.39 7.29
CA ALA A 185 -6.11 21.50 8.06
C ALA A 185 -7.16 22.12 8.99
N TRP A 186 -8.41 22.25 8.52
CA TRP A 186 -9.52 22.71 9.33
C TRP A 186 -9.83 21.73 10.47
N LEU A 187 -9.85 20.43 10.20
CA LEU A 187 -10.09 19.39 11.21
C LEU A 187 -8.98 19.38 12.27
N LEU A 188 -7.72 19.46 11.86
CA LEU A 188 -6.56 19.57 12.75
C LEU A 188 -6.62 20.82 13.62
N GLN A 189 -7.06 21.96 13.08
CA GLN A 189 -7.23 23.16 13.87
C GLN A 189 -8.43 23.08 14.80
N TYR A 190 -9.50 22.40 14.39
CA TYR A 190 -10.65 22.14 15.23
C TYR A 190 -10.27 21.30 16.45
N THR A 191 -9.41 20.29 16.28
CA THR A 191 -8.92 19.43 17.36
C THR A 191 -7.86 20.13 18.22
N MET A 192 -6.85 20.77 17.62
CA MET A 192 -5.74 21.39 18.36
C MET A 192 -6.11 22.73 19.01
N ARG A 193 -7.05 23.49 18.45
CA ARG A 193 -7.44 24.84 18.91
C ARG A 193 -8.97 24.95 19.01
N PRO A 194 -9.59 24.26 19.98
CA PRO A 194 -11.05 24.25 20.12
C PRO A 194 -11.63 25.66 20.38
N ASN A 195 -10.88 26.52 21.09
CA ASN A 195 -11.30 27.88 21.45
C ASN A 195 -11.19 28.89 20.30
N ALA A 196 -10.56 28.53 19.17
CA ALA A 196 -10.51 29.42 18.02
C ALA A 196 -11.92 29.65 17.47
N SER A 197 -12.24 30.89 17.10
CA SER A 197 -13.52 31.17 16.43
C SER A 197 -13.61 30.40 15.12
N ARG A 198 -14.84 30.05 14.67
CA ARG A 198 -15.05 29.38 13.37
C ARG A 198 -14.41 30.17 12.23
N ALA A 199 -14.50 31.51 12.28
CA ALA A 199 -13.89 32.39 11.30
C ALA A 199 -12.36 32.30 11.29
N ALA A 200 -11.71 32.28 12.46
CA ALA A 200 -10.26 32.16 12.55
C ALA A 200 -9.74 30.80 12.03
N ARG A 201 -10.48 29.71 12.30
CA ARG A 201 -10.16 28.38 11.75
C ARG A 201 -10.26 28.35 10.24
N LEU A 202 -11.39 28.83 9.70
CA LEU A 202 -11.60 28.92 8.25
C LEU A 202 -10.53 29.77 7.60
N LEU A 203 -10.19 30.94 8.17
CA LEU A 203 -9.17 31.81 7.60
C LEU A 203 -7.79 31.13 7.54
N ARG A 204 -7.38 30.43 8.61
CA ARG A 204 -6.09 29.73 8.64
C ARG A 204 -6.06 28.50 7.74
N SER A 205 -7.13 27.69 7.70
CA SER A 205 -7.19 26.55 6.78
C SER A 205 -7.21 27.01 5.33
N SER A 206 -7.94 28.09 5.02
CA SER A 206 -7.93 28.71 3.69
C SER A 206 -6.58 29.31 3.34
N ALA A 207 -5.88 29.95 4.28
CA ALA A 207 -4.53 30.47 4.05
C ALA A 207 -3.55 29.33 3.74
N PHE A 208 -3.62 28.22 4.48
CA PHE A 208 -2.81 27.04 4.20
C PHE A 208 -3.09 26.44 2.83
N SER A 209 -4.36 26.23 2.48
CA SER A 209 -4.75 25.78 1.13
C SER A 209 -4.29 26.75 0.05
N ALA A 210 -4.37 28.06 0.28
CA ALA A 210 -3.92 29.07 -0.67
C ALA A 210 -2.40 29.02 -0.88
N THR A 211 -1.61 28.80 0.17
CA THR A 211 -0.16 28.62 0.05
C THR A 211 0.18 27.38 -0.78
N VAL A 212 -0.48 26.25 -0.52
CA VAL A 212 -0.31 25.03 -1.32
C VAL A 212 -0.74 25.28 -2.77
N ALA A 213 -1.84 25.99 -2.99
CA ALA A 213 -2.31 26.31 -4.33
C ALA A 213 -1.31 27.19 -5.10
N LEU A 214 -0.75 28.22 -4.47
CA LEU A 214 0.27 29.07 -5.08
C LEU A 214 1.52 28.27 -5.44
N PHE A 215 1.94 27.34 -4.59
CA PHE A 215 3.04 26.42 -4.89
C PHE A 215 2.73 25.53 -6.09
N LEU A 216 1.55 24.89 -6.14
CA LEU A 216 1.13 24.04 -7.27
C LEU A 216 1.00 24.84 -8.58
N ILE A 217 0.53 26.08 -8.51
CA ILE A 217 0.47 26.98 -9.68
C ILE A 217 1.89 27.31 -10.13
N GLY A 218 2.78 27.72 -9.22
CA GLY A 218 4.18 28.00 -9.55
C GLY A 218 4.88 26.78 -10.16
N TRP A 219 4.65 25.58 -9.62
CA TRP A 219 5.15 24.33 -10.18
C TRP A 219 4.57 24.08 -11.57
N ALA A 220 3.25 24.16 -11.75
CA ALA A 220 2.62 23.97 -13.06
C ALA A 220 3.17 24.92 -14.13
N TRP A 221 3.47 26.16 -13.77
CA TRP A 221 4.07 27.14 -14.68
C TRP A 221 5.55 26.85 -14.99
N HIS A 222 6.31 26.32 -14.03
CA HIS A 222 7.70 25.97 -14.22
C HIS A 222 7.88 24.66 -15.00
N ASP A 223 7.19 23.61 -14.56
CA ASP A 223 7.23 22.27 -15.15
C ASP A 223 5.94 21.49 -14.82
N HIS A 224 4.90 21.69 -15.61
CA HIS A 224 3.66 20.94 -15.48
C HIS A 224 3.82 19.44 -15.74
N TYR A 225 4.87 18.99 -16.43
CA TYR A 225 5.06 17.57 -16.74
C TYR A 225 5.42 16.78 -15.48
N THR A 226 6.33 17.32 -14.66
CA THR A 226 6.64 16.72 -13.35
C THR A 226 5.49 16.82 -12.37
N LEU A 227 4.68 17.88 -12.45
CA LEU A 227 3.46 17.99 -11.65
C LEU A 227 2.41 16.93 -12.04
N ASP A 228 2.21 16.70 -13.34
CA ASP A 228 1.27 15.69 -13.83
C ASP A 228 1.71 14.27 -13.47
N TRP A 229 3.03 14.06 -13.38
CA TRP A 229 3.66 12.83 -12.91
C TRP A 229 3.51 12.62 -11.40
N LEU A 230 3.69 13.67 -10.59
CA LEU A 230 3.61 13.57 -9.12
C LEU A 230 2.19 13.28 -8.62
N LEU A 231 1.17 13.65 -9.41
CA LEU A 231 -0.23 13.51 -9.06
C LEU A 231 -0.94 12.53 -10.00
N PRO A 232 -0.57 11.23 -10.00
CA PRO A 232 -1.32 10.17 -10.68
C PRO A 232 -2.56 9.84 -9.84
N LEU A 233 -3.33 10.86 -9.47
CA LEU A 233 -4.57 10.69 -8.75
C LEU A 233 -5.60 10.15 -9.73
N ASP A 234 -5.71 8.83 -9.82
CA ASP A 234 -6.89 8.18 -10.37
C ASP A 234 -8.13 8.89 -9.78
N PRO A 235 -9.08 9.39 -10.60
CA PRO A 235 -10.34 9.97 -10.14
C PRO A 235 -11.01 9.13 -9.04
N ARG A 236 -10.87 7.80 -9.09
CA ARG A 236 -11.41 6.88 -8.09
C ARG A 236 -10.79 7.11 -6.71
N THR A 237 -9.48 7.34 -6.64
CA THR A 237 -8.77 7.63 -5.39
C THR A 237 -9.29 8.90 -4.71
N LEU A 238 -9.49 9.97 -5.47
CA LEU A 238 -10.03 11.21 -4.95
C LEU A 238 -11.48 11.06 -4.49
N SER A 239 -12.27 10.23 -5.18
CA SER A 239 -13.64 9.94 -4.78
C SER A 239 -13.72 9.23 -3.42
N THR A 240 -12.84 8.24 -3.17
CA THR A 240 -12.76 7.51 -1.90
C THR A 240 -12.31 8.38 -0.73
N ILE A 241 -11.26 9.18 -0.91
CA ILE A 241 -10.79 10.08 0.16
C ILE A 241 -11.88 11.09 0.51
N SER A 242 -12.61 11.59 -0.49
CA SER A 242 -13.75 12.47 -0.25
C SER A 242 -14.93 11.80 0.40
N ALA A 243 -15.28 10.57 0.03
CA ALA A 243 -16.31 9.82 0.73
C ALA A 243 -15.96 9.65 2.22
N LEU A 244 -14.68 9.41 2.53
CA LEU A 244 -14.17 9.32 3.90
C LEU A 244 -14.30 10.66 4.64
N LEU A 245 -13.85 11.76 4.05
CA LEU A 245 -13.96 13.10 4.65
C LEU A 245 -15.40 13.58 4.81
N VAL A 246 -16.26 13.31 3.83
CA VAL A 246 -17.70 13.58 3.93
C VAL A 246 -18.33 12.73 5.02
N GLY A 247 -17.97 11.45 5.15
CA GLY A 247 -18.41 10.60 6.25
C GLY A 247 -18.02 11.15 7.62
N ILE A 248 -16.78 11.64 7.76
CA ILE A 248 -16.28 12.27 8.99
C ILE A 248 -17.03 13.57 9.28
N ALA A 249 -17.16 14.44 8.29
CA ALA A 249 -17.88 15.70 8.42
C ALA A 249 -19.37 15.46 8.75
N TRP A 250 -20.00 14.48 8.11
CA TRP A 250 -21.39 14.09 8.37
C TRP A 250 -21.58 13.57 9.79
N VAL A 251 -20.70 12.69 10.28
CA VAL A 251 -20.73 12.20 11.67
C VAL A 251 -20.52 13.36 12.66
N ALA A 252 -19.63 14.30 12.34
CA ALA A 252 -19.39 15.48 13.17
C ALA A 252 -20.59 16.46 13.16
N LEU A 253 -21.32 16.58 12.05
CA LEU A 253 -22.42 17.54 11.86
C LEU A 253 -23.80 17.02 12.29
N THR A 254 -24.08 15.72 12.13
CA THR A 254 -25.43 15.17 12.35
C THR A 254 -25.70 14.70 13.77
N GLN A 255 -24.73 14.78 14.68
CA GLN A 255 -24.92 14.43 16.08
C GLN A 255 -25.28 15.69 16.90
N PRO A 256 -26.57 15.96 17.21
CA PRO A 256 -27.06 17.27 17.69
C PRO A 256 -26.65 17.62 19.13
N ARG A 257 -25.87 16.76 19.79
CA ARG A 257 -25.38 16.91 21.18
C ARG A 257 -23.85 16.88 21.29
N PHE A 258 -23.14 17.21 20.21
CA PHE A 258 -21.67 17.32 20.21
C PHE A 258 -21.21 18.67 20.81
N HIS A 259 -21.37 18.84 22.13
CA HIS A 259 -20.67 19.91 22.84
C HIS A 259 -19.18 19.57 22.95
N VAL A 260 -18.30 20.44 22.45
CA VAL A 260 -16.83 20.30 22.48
C VAL A 260 -16.29 20.02 23.90
N ASN A 261 -16.97 20.48 24.95
CA ASN A 261 -16.59 20.16 26.33
C ASN A 261 -16.72 18.66 26.69
N THR A 262 -17.53 17.89 25.96
CA THR A 262 -17.62 16.43 26.15
C THR A 262 -16.49 15.64 25.48
N TRP A 263 -15.73 16.25 24.57
CA TRP A 263 -14.58 15.58 23.93
C TRP A 263 -13.43 15.33 24.90
N ARG A 264 -13.23 16.21 25.88
CA ARG A 264 -12.19 16.02 26.92
C ARG A 264 -12.42 14.76 27.77
N GLY A 265 -13.64 14.21 27.78
CA GLY A 265 -13.99 13.01 28.55
C GLY A 265 -14.24 11.73 27.73
N LYS A 266 -14.27 11.79 26.39
CA LYS A 266 -14.59 10.62 25.55
C LYS A 266 -13.34 10.12 24.80
N PRO A 267 -12.64 9.10 25.33
CA PRO A 267 -11.38 8.59 24.77
C PRO A 267 -11.50 7.99 23.35
N GLY A 268 -12.72 7.80 22.82
CA GLY A 268 -12.92 7.18 21.50
C GLY A 268 -12.61 8.07 20.30
N VAL A 269 -12.70 9.40 20.42
CA VAL A 269 -12.56 10.27 19.24
C VAL A 269 -11.10 10.44 18.78
N PRO A 270 -10.11 10.67 19.67
CA PRO A 270 -8.70 10.68 19.27
C PRO A 270 -8.30 9.37 18.58
N LEU A 271 -8.78 8.24 19.08
CA LEU A 271 -8.54 6.93 18.49
C LEU A 271 -9.10 6.84 17.06
N ALA A 272 -10.35 7.25 16.84
CA ALA A 272 -10.93 7.25 15.50
C ALA A 272 -10.19 8.18 14.52
N VAL A 273 -9.78 9.37 14.98
CA VAL A 273 -8.96 10.29 14.17
C VAL A 273 -7.62 9.63 13.80
N SER A 274 -6.96 8.96 14.74
CA SER A 274 -5.72 8.23 14.46
C SER A 274 -5.92 7.07 13.49
N ILE A 275 -7.02 6.32 13.62
CA ILE A 275 -7.35 5.19 12.72
C ILE A 275 -7.59 5.70 11.29
N ILE A 276 -8.41 6.74 11.15
CA ILE A 276 -8.69 7.38 9.86
C ILE A 276 -7.41 7.98 9.29
N GLY A 277 -6.63 8.68 10.10
CA GLY A 277 -5.34 9.23 9.71
C GLY A 277 -4.39 8.14 9.19
N LEU A 278 -4.35 6.98 9.85
CA LEU A 278 -3.57 5.83 9.43
C LEU A 278 -4.08 5.21 8.12
N ALA A 279 -5.39 5.11 7.93
CA ALA A 279 -6.00 4.64 6.68
C ALA A 279 -5.67 5.58 5.51
N LEU A 280 -5.81 6.89 5.72
CA LEU A 280 -5.48 7.90 4.72
C LEU A 280 -3.96 7.96 4.43
N LEU A 281 -3.13 7.86 5.48
CA LEU A 281 -1.68 7.85 5.34
C LEU A 281 -1.21 6.61 4.59
N SER A 282 -1.68 5.42 4.96
CA SER A 282 -1.32 4.19 4.24
C SER A 282 -1.71 4.28 2.76
N ARG A 283 -2.92 4.76 2.45
CA ARG A 283 -3.33 5.00 1.07
C ARG A 283 -2.45 6.00 0.33
N LEU A 284 -2.14 7.13 0.95
CA LEU A 284 -1.24 8.12 0.36
C LEU A 284 0.14 7.51 0.08
N LEU A 285 0.72 6.79 1.04
CA LEU A 285 2.02 6.15 0.90
C LEU A 285 2.03 5.06 -0.20
N THR A 286 0.93 4.33 -0.42
CA THR A 286 0.85 3.35 -1.52
C THR A 286 0.88 4.00 -2.92
N LEU A 287 0.43 5.25 -3.03
CA LEU A 287 0.29 5.98 -4.30
C LEU A 287 1.49 6.87 -4.62
N LEU A 288 2.21 7.35 -3.60
CA LEU A 288 3.39 8.17 -3.80
C LEU A 288 4.54 7.33 -4.39
N PRO A 289 5.41 7.94 -5.23
CA PRO A 289 6.60 7.28 -5.79
C PRO A 289 7.71 7.13 -4.73
N LEU A 290 7.41 6.41 -3.65
CA LEU A 290 8.33 6.09 -2.56
C LEU A 290 9.07 4.78 -2.85
N ALA A 291 10.10 4.51 -2.04
CA ALA A 291 10.79 3.22 -2.04
C ALA A 291 9.78 2.05 -1.95
N PRO A 292 9.95 0.97 -2.74
CA PRO A 292 9.01 -0.16 -2.78
C PRO A 292 8.66 -0.71 -1.39
N GLU A 293 9.64 -0.77 -0.48
CA GLU A 293 9.47 -1.27 0.88
C GLU A 293 8.44 -0.45 1.66
N LEU A 294 8.49 0.88 1.54
CA LEU A 294 7.54 1.78 2.21
C LEU A 294 6.14 1.62 1.63
N ARG A 295 6.03 1.48 0.30
CA ARG A 295 4.74 1.26 -0.38
C ARG A 295 4.13 -0.08 0.02
N GLY A 296 4.93 -1.15 0.04
CA GLY A 296 4.49 -2.47 0.47
C GLY A 296 4.11 -2.53 1.95
N ALA A 297 4.89 -1.88 2.83
CA ALA A 297 4.54 -1.76 4.26
C ALA A 297 3.21 -1.02 4.44
N ALA A 298 3.00 0.08 3.73
CA ALA A 298 1.75 0.82 3.73
C ALA A 298 0.57 -0.03 3.21
N ALA A 299 0.79 -0.85 2.18
CA ALA A 299 -0.20 -1.77 1.66
C ALA A 299 -0.63 -2.82 2.70
N TYR A 300 0.32 -3.41 3.45
CA TYR A 300 -0.02 -4.32 4.55
C TYR A 300 -0.77 -3.65 5.70
N VAL A 301 -0.41 -2.40 6.04
CA VAL A 301 -1.17 -1.61 7.02
C VAL A 301 -2.61 -1.43 6.54
N ALA A 302 -2.82 -1.06 5.27
CA ALA A 302 -4.16 -0.90 4.70
C ALA A 302 -4.95 -2.22 4.72
N LEU A 303 -4.33 -3.34 4.31
CA LEU A 303 -4.94 -4.67 4.29
C LEU A 303 -5.29 -5.20 5.69
N GLY A 304 -4.46 -4.90 6.67
CA GLY A 304 -4.61 -5.39 8.05
C GLY A 304 -5.50 -4.52 8.94
N LEU A 305 -5.65 -3.23 8.62
CA LEU A 305 -6.40 -2.29 9.45
C LEU A 305 -7.85 -2.73 9.76
N PRO A 306 -8.70 -3.15 8.79
CA PRO A 306 -10.07 -3.53 9.09
C PRO A 306 -10.15 -4.72 10.04
N GLY A 307 -9.29 -5.73 9.86
CA GLY A 307 -9.24 -6.89 10.74
C GLY A 307 -8.74 -6.56 12.15
N ALA A 308 -7.72 -5.71 12.27
CA ALA A 308 -7.27 -5.21 13.57
C ALA A 308 -8.39 -4.47 14.31
N LEU A 309 -9.13 -3.59 13.63
CA LEU A 309 -10.27 -2.87 14.20
C LEU A 309 -11.40 -3.80 14.60
N LEU A 310 -11.73 -4.79 13.76
CA LEU A 310 -12.76 -5.79 14.05
C LEU A 310 -12.38 -6.61 15.29
N ALA A 311 -11.12 -7.02 15.42
CA ALA A 311 -10.64 -7.70 16.62
C ALA A 311 -10.78 -6.81 17.86
N LEU A 312 -10.38 -5.53 17.79
CA LEU A 312 -10.54 -4.59 18.90
C LEU A 312 -12.02 -4.37 19.27
N LEU A 313 -12.93 -4.37 18.29
CA LEU A 313 -14.38 -4.31 18.53
C LEU A 313 -14.91 -5.56 19.24
N CYS A 314 -14.54 -6.74 18.73
CA CYS A 314 -15.00 -8.03 19.24
C CYS A 314 -14.49 -8.29 20.67
N PHE A 315 -13.24 -7.91 20.93
CA PHE A 315 -12.48 -8.23 22.14
C PHE A 315 -12.17 -7.02 23.02
N ARG A 316 -12.93 -5.92 22.88
CA ARG A 316 -12.78 -4.70 23.69
C ARG A 316 -12.78 -4.91 25.21
N HIS A 317 -13.39 -6.01 25.66
CA HIS A 317 -13.56 -6.36 27.06
C HIS A 317 -12.28 -6.96 27.67
N GLU A 318 -11.34 -7.37 26.83
CA GLU A 318 -9.99 -7.72 27.28
C GLU A 318 -9.28 -6.48 27.76
N ARG A 319 -8.94 -6.49 29.06
CA ARG A 319 -8.28 -5.37 29.73
C ARG A 319 -6.78 -5.35 29.45
N ASP A 320 -6.21 -6.51 29.16
CA ASP A 320 -4.79 -6.64 28.85
C ASP A 320 -4.49 -6.07 27.45
N GLY A 321 -3.61 -5.06 27.41
CA GLY A 321 -3.16 -4.43 26.17
C GLY A 321 -2.41 -5.38 25.23
N LEU A 322 -1.63 -6.32 25.77
CA LEU A 322 -0.87 -7.27 24.95
C LEU A 322 -1.77 -8.30 24.29
N VAL A 323 -2.82 -8.75 24.99
CA VAL A 323 -3.82 -9.67 24.43
C VAL A 323 -4.57 -8.98 23.29
N ARG A 324 -4.94 -7.70 23.47
CA ARG A 324 -5.56 -6.91 22.40
C ARG A 324 -4.62 -6.72 21.22
N LEU A 325 -3.32 -6.51 21.46
CA LEU A 325 -2.31 -6.43 20.39
C LEU A 325 -2.20 -7.74 19.61
N LEU A 326 -2.14 -8.90 20.29
CA LEU A 326 -2.14 -10.21 19.65
C LEU A 326 -3.41 -10.43 18.81
N LEU A 327 -4.58 -10.15 19.36
CA LEU A 327 -5.86 -10.31 18.66
C LEU A 327 -5.98 -9.35 17.48
N ALA A 328 -5.47 -8.12 17.61
CA ALA A 328 -5.40 -7.16 16.51
C ALA A 328 -4.47 -7.64 15.38
N LEU A 329 -3.33 -8.24 15.72
CA LEU A 329 -2.41 -8.84 14.74
C LEU A 329 -3.05 -10.03 14.01
N LEU A 330 -3.71 -10.94 14.74
CA LEU A 330 -4.46 -12.05 14.17
C LEU A 330 -5.57 -11.56 13.24
N GLY A 331 -6.30 -10.53 13.69
CA GLY A 331 -7.31 -9.85 12.89
C GLY A 331 -6.73 -9.29 11.60
N ALA A 332 -5.60 -8.57 11.69
CA ALA A 332 -4.94 -7.96 10.53
C ALA A 332 -4.48 -8.98 9.48
N LEU A 333 -3.80 -10.04 9.93
CA LEU A 333 -3.38 -11.13 9.03
C LEU A 333 -4.60 -11.85 8.44
N GLY A 334 -5.60 -12.15 9.27
CA GLY A 334 -6.81 -12.84 8.83
C GLY A 334 -7.64 -12.04 7.83
N SER A 335 -7.79 -10.72 8.02
CA SER A 335 -8.51 -9.87 7.06
C SER A 335 -7.78 -9.76 5.74
N ALA A 336 -6.45 -9.64 5.74
CA ALA A 336 -5.67 -9.60 4.52
C ALA A 336 -5.86 -10.89 3.70
N ILE A 337 -5.76 -12.05 4.36
CA ILE A 337 -5.96 -13.37 3.73
C ILE A 337 -7.37 -13.51 3.16
N LEU A 338 -8.39 -13.30 4.00
CA LEU A 338 -9.80 -13.52 3.61
C LEU A 338 -10.25 -12.55 2.53
N LEU A 339 -9.79 -11.30 2.57
CA LEU A 339 -10.17 -10.31 1.56
C LEU A 339 -9.59 -10.67 0.20
N VAL A 340 -8.28 -10.91 0.12
CA VAL A 340 -7.63 -11.25 -1.15
C VAL A 340 -8.19 -12.56 -1.70
N TYR A 341 -8.40 -13.55 -0.83
CA TYR A 341 -9.02 -14.83 -1.21
C TYR A 341 -10.44 -14.64 -1.74
N GLY A 342 -11.28 -13.86 -1.04
CA GLY A 342 -12.65 -13.60 -1.46
C GLY A 342 -12.75 -12.80 -2.76
N LEU A 343 -11.82 -11.86 -2.99
CA LEU A 343 -11.78 -11.09 -4.23
C LEU A 343 -11.25 -11.92 -5.41
N GLN A 344 -10.33 -12.86 -5.19
CA GLN A 344 -9.81 -13.76 -6.23
C GLN A 344 -10.88 -14.71 -6.78
N ALA A 345 -11.99 -14.90 -6.07
CA ALA A 345 -13.14 -15.62 -6.60
C ALA A 345 -13.93 -14.83 -7.68
N LEU A 346 -13.65 -13.53 -7.85
CA LEU A 346 -14.22 -12.73 -8.93
C LEU A 346 -13.43 -12.97 -10.23
N PRO A 347 -14.10 -13.11 -11.38
CA PRO A 347 -13.41 -13.35 -12.64
C PRO A 347 -12.58 -12.14 -13.08
N GLY A 348 -11.38 -12.40 -13.58
CA GLY A 348 -10.48 -11.40 -14.19
C GLY A 348 -9.46 -10.80 -13.23
N ALA A 349 -8.70 -9.83 -13.75
CA ALA A 349 -7.57 -9.23 -13.03
C ALA A 349 -8.00 -8.51 -11.74
N LEU A 350 -7.31 -8.80 -10.65
CA LEU A 350 -7.47 -8.06 -9.40
C LEU A 350 -6.87 -6.66 -9.54
N THR A 351 -7.75 -5.66 -9.60
CA THR A 351 -7.33 -4.24 -9.64
C THR A 351 -7.24 -3.65 -8.23
N ALA A 352 -6.35 -2.67 -8.05
CA ALA A 352 -6.25 -1.93 -6.78
C ALA A 352 -7.60 -1.37 -6.30
N GLY A 353 -8.45 -0.91 -7.21
CA GLY A 353 -9.78 -0.39 -6.90
C GLY A 353 -10.72 -1.43 -6.26
N LEU A 354 -10.67 -2.67 -6.74
CA LEU A 354 -11.45 -3.79 -6.17
C LEU A 354 -11.02 -4.15 -4.75
N VAL A 355 -9.74 -3.91 -4.41
CA VAL A 355 -9.20 -4.17 -3.07
C VAL A 355 -9.42 -2.96 -2.14
N PHE A 356 -9.15 -1.74 -2.59
CA PHE A 356 -9.30 -0.54 -1.76
C PHE A 356 -10.74 -0.28 -1.32
N LEU A 357 -11.72 -0.45 -2.21
CA LEU A 357 -13.12 -0.18 -1.89
C LEU A 357 -13.62 -0.98 -0.66
N PRO A 358 -13.54 -2.32 -0.61
CA PRO A 358 -13.94 -3.07 0.57
C PRO A 358 -13.07 -2.76 1.79
N LEU A 359 -11.77 -2.50 1.63
CA LEU A 359 -10.91 -2.10 2.76
C LEU A 359 -11.38 -0.81 3.43
N ASP A 360 -11.67 0.23 2.63
CA ASP A 360 -12.13 1.51 3.13
C ASP A 360 -13.50 1.38 3.79
N LEU A 361 -14.43 0.64 3.16
CA LEU A 361 -15.78 0.42 3.68
C LEU A 361 -15.73 -0.34 5.02
N LEU A 362 -14.95 -1.42 5.12
CA LEU A 362 -14.79 -2.18 6.34
C LEU A 362 -14.10 -1.37 7.44
N THR A 363 -13.06 -0.61 7.10
CA THR A 363 -12.34 0.27 8.03
C THR A 363 -13.26 1.37 8.58
N LEU A 364 -14.02 2.03 7.69
CA LEU A 364 -14.99 3.05 8.07
C LEU A 364 -16.10 2.45 8.94
N MET A 365 -16.68 1.33 8.53
CA MET A 365 -17.71 0.62 9.28
C MET A 365 -17.20 0.26 10.69
N CYS A 366 -16.02 -0.35 10.81
CA CYS A 366 -15.46 -0.70 12.11
C CYS A 366 -15.17 0.53 12.97
N THR A 367 -14.66 1.61 12.36
CA THR A 367 -14.42 2.88 13.06
C THR A 367 -15.72 3.49 13.60
N VAL A 368 -16.78 3.52 12.78
CA VAL A 368 -18.10 4.01 13.21
C VAL A 368 -18.67 3.13 14.32
N LEU A 369 -18.58 1.81 14.20
CA LEU A 369 -19.02 0.89 15.24
C LEU A 369 -18.24 1.10 16.54
N LEU A 370 -16.95 1.38 16.47
CA LEU A 370 -16.08 1.62 17.63
C LEU A 370 -16.44 2.93 18.33
N LEU A 371 -16.76 3.97 17.56
CA LEU A 371 -17.23 5.25 18.08
C LEU A 371 -18.60 5.17 18.76
N ARG A 372 -19.47 4.25 18.32
CA ARG A 372 -20.79 4.00 18.93
C ARG A 372 -20.70 3.23 20.24
N GLN A 373 -19.57 2.59 20.53
CA GLN A 373 -19.39 1.86 21.77
C GLN A 373 -19.17 2.82 22.95
N PRO A 374 -19.70 2.52 24.15
CA PRO A 374 -19.34 3.24 25.35
C PRO A 374 -17.82 3.18 25.57
N ALA A 375 -17.25 4.30 26.04
CA ALA A 375 -15.84 4.38 26.38
C ALA A 375 -15.47 3.22 27.32
N LEU A 376 -14.43 2.48 26.95
CA LEU A 376 -13.87 1.51 27.89
C LEU A 376 -13.43 2.26 29.13
N GLY A 377 -13.69 1.68 30.29
CA GLY A 377 -13.01 2.11 31.52
C GLY A 377 -11.49 2.09 31.29
N PRO A 378 -10.73 2.87 32.06
CA PRO A 378 -9.27 2.89 31.95
C PRO A 378 -8.74 1.45 31.93
N ALA A 379 -7.81 1.17 31.01
CA ALA A 379 -7.12 -0.11 31.00
C ALA A 379 -6.57 -0.35 32.41
N GLN A 380 -6.80 -1.54 32.96
CA GLN A 380 -6.20 -1.86 34.24
C GLN A 380 -4.69 -1.70 34.09
N PRO A 381 -4.03 -0.85 34.89
CA PRO A 381 -2.60 -0.71 34.81
C PRO A 381 -1.99 -2.11 34.99
N PRO A 382 -0.90 -2.42 34.27
CA PRO A 382 -0.21 -3.67 34.47
C PRO A 382 0.08 -3.83 35.97
N THR A 383 -0.31 -4.98 36.53
CA THR A 383 -0.08 -5.27 37.96
C THR A 383 1.40 -5.22 38.32
N ARG A 384 2.30 -5.43 37.34
CA ARG A 384 3.76 -5.36 37.49
C ARG A 384 4.41 -4.74 36.23
N PRO A 385 4.52 -3.41 36.12
CA PRO A 385 5.05 -2.73 34.93
C PRO A 385 6.48 -3.18 34.58
N HIS A 386 7.33 -3.42 35.58
CA HIS A 386 8.70 -3.90 35.38
C HIS A 386 8.79 -5.26 34.69
N ALA A 387 7.74 -6.09 34.76
CA ALA A 387 7.72 -7.40 34.14
C ALA A 387 7.57 -7.34 32.60
N TYR A 388 7.24 -6.18 32.05
CA TYR A 388 7.10 -5.97 30.61
C TYR A 388 8.37 -5.47 29.93
N LEU A 389 9.32 -4.92 30.68
CA LEU A 389 10.60 -4.49 30.11
C LEU A 389 11.38 -5.67 29.49
N PRO A 390 11.52 -6.84 30.15
CA PRO A 390 12.17 -8.00 29.53
C PRO A 390 11.44 -8.49 28.28
N LEU A 391 10.10 -8.50 28.29
CA LEU A 391 9.32 -8.86 27.11
C LEU A 391 9.54 -7.86 25.96
N PHE A 392 9.54 -6.55 26.26
CA PHE A 392 9.80 -5.53 25.27
C PHE A 392 11.19 -5.72 24.64
N LEU A 393 12.22 -5.96 25.45
CA LEU A 393 13.58 -6.27 24.96
C LEU A 393 13.60 -7.53 24.10
N LEU A 394 12.86 -8.59 24.48
CA LEU A 394 12.73 -9.81 23.67
C LEU A 394 12.01 -9.55 22.34
N LEU A 395 10.97 -8.72 22.31
CA LEU A 395 10.27 -8.36 21.07
C LEU A 395 11.15 -7.50 20.16
N VAL A 396 11.94 -6.58 20.72
CA VAL A 396 12.93 -5.80 19.98
C VAL A 396 14.01 -6.72 19.40
N LEU A 397 14.52 -7.67 20.20
CA LEU A 397 15.48 -8.67 19.73
C LEU A 397 14.87 -9.56 18.64
N ALA A 398 13.64 -10.05 18.82
CA ALA A 398 12.95 -10.85 17.83
C ALA A 398 12.78 -10.09 16.50
N ALA A 399 12.45 -8.80 16.57
CA ALA A 399 12.38 -7.91 15.41
C ALA A 399 13.76 -7.71 14.76
N ALA A 400 14.81 -7.47 15.54
CA ALA A 400 16.18 -7.30 15.06
C ALA A 400 16.73 -8.57 14.38
N LEU A 401 16.28 -9.77 14.79
CA LEU A 401 16.68 -11.02 14.15
C LEU A 401 15.89 -11.33 12.86
N ARG A 402 14.69 -10.74 12.69
CA ARG A 402 13.75 -11.14 11.63
C ARG A 402 13.54 -10.11 10.53
N LEU A 403 13.62 -8.81 10.84
CA LEU A 403 13.31 -7.73 9.89
C LEU A 403 14.52 -7.21 9.08
N PRO A 404 15.73 -7.10 9.66
CA PRO A 404 16.86 -6.58 8.90
C PRO A 404 17.19 -7.48 7.71
N ALA A 405 17.50 -6.84 6.57
CA ALA A 405 17.95 -7.52 5.36
C ALA A 405 16.96 -8.59 4.83
N LEU A 406 15.64 -8.38 5.00
CA LEU A 406 14.63 -9.27 4.42
C LEU A 406 14.74 -9.37 2.88
N GLY A 407 15.23 -8.32 2.22
CA GLY A 407 15.42 -8.30 0.77
C GLY A 407 16.86 -8.53 0.30
N SER A 408 17.80 -8.94 1.16
CA SER A 408 19.21 -9.06 0.75
C SER A 408 19.53 -10.35 0.01
N ALA A 409 18.76 -11.40 0.25
CA ALA A 409 18.91 -12.68 -0.43
C ALA A 409 17.85 -12.79 -1.52
N GLU A 410 18.23 -13.29 -2.68
CA GLU A 410 17.31 -13.64 -3.76
C GLU A 410 16.25 -14.65 -3.28
N LEU A 411 15.18 -14.78 -4.06
CA LEU A 411 14.09 -15.70 -3.78
C LEU A 411 14.60 -17.14 -3.81
N HIS A 412 14.34 -17.89 -2.74
CA HIS A 412 14.56 -19.33 -2.73
C HIS A 412 13.52 -20.03 -3.63
N ASP A 413 13.83 -21.22 -4.13
CA ASP A 413 13.03 -21.93 -5.15
C ASP A 413 11.52 -21.96 -4.86
N ASP A 414 11.15 -22.38 -3.63
CA ASP A 414 9.76 -22.38 -3.17
C ASP A 414 9.12 -20.97 -3.13
N GLU A 415 9.88 -19.92 -2.80
CA GLU A 415 9.38 -18.53 -2.78
C GLU A 415 9.11 -18.01 -4.19
N ALA A 416 9.99 -18.33 -5.15
CA ALA A 416 9.83 -17.90 -6.53
C ALA A 416 8.53 -18.45 -7.13
N SER A 417 8.21 -19.73 -6.89
CA SER A 417 6.95 -20.34 -7.33
C SER A 417 5.71 -19.63 -6.76
N VAL A 418 5.79 -19.20 -5.50
CA VAL A 418 4.71 -18.48 -4.81
C VAL A 418 4.51 -17.09 -5.40
N LEU A 419 5.58 -16.36 -5.68
CA LEU A 419 5.48 -15.00 -6.24
C LEU A 419 5.09 -15.02 -7.71
N LEU A 420 5.53 -16.00 -8.49
CA LEU A 420 5.01 -16.23 -9.85
C LEU A 420 3.51 -16.51 -9.84
N THR A 421 3.03 -17.27 -8.86
CA THR A 421 1.59 -17.51 -8.67
C THR A 421 0.86 -16.20 -8.31
N ALA A 422 1.41 -15.39 -7.41
CA ALA A 422 0.84 -14.08 -7.07
C ALA A 422 0.76 -13.14 -8.29
N ALA A 423 1.79 -13.14 -9.14
CA ALA A 423 1.79 -12.39 -10.39
C ALA A 423 0.72 -12.88 -11.37
N ARG A 424 0.49 -14.20 -11.47
CA ARG A 424 -0.59 -14.76 -12.29
C ARG A 424 -1.98 -14.31 -11.83
N ILE A 425 -2.22 -14.25 -10.51
CA ILE A 425 -3.47 -13.68 -9.96
C ILE A 425 -3.60 -12.21 -10.36
N TYR A 426 -2.52 -11.43 -10.24
CA TYR A 426 -2.50 -10.02 -10.62
C TYR A 426 -2.87 -9.82 -12.11
N TYR A 427 -2.41 -10.71 -13.00
CA TYR A 427 -2.75 -10.70 -14.43
C TYR A 427 -4.11 -11.35 -14.78
N GLY A 428 -4.89 -11.78 -13.79
CA GLY A 428 -6.24 -12.32 -14.01
C GLY A 428 -6.31 -13.79 -14.42
N GLN A 429 -5.35 -14.62 -13.98
CA GLN A 429 -5.44 -16.07 -14.12
C GLN A 429 -6.21 -16.68 -12.93
N ASP A 430 -7.51 -16.88 -13.13
CA ASP A 430 -8.46 -17.24 -12.08
C ASP A 430 -8.26 -18.66 -11.51
N ASP A 431 -7.70 -19.57 -12.31
CA ASP A 431 -7.53 -21.00 -11.97
C ASP A 431 -6.25 -21.29 -11.18
N VAL A 432 -5.35 -20.31 -11.03
CA VAL A 432 -3.99 -20.56 -10.53
C VAL A 432 -3.94 -21.08 -9.09
N LEU A 433 -4.90 -20.68 -8.24
CA LEU A 433 -4.98 -21.19 -6.86
C LEU A 433 -5.46 -22.65 -6.80
N LEU A 434 -6.19 -23.14 -7.81
CA LEU A 434 -6.64 -24.53 -7.88
C LEU A 434 -5.51 -25.48 -8.30
N LEU A 435 -4.44 -24.93 -8.88
CA LEU A 435 -3.27 -25.69 -9.34
C LEU A 435 -2.23 -25.90 -8.22
N GLN A 436 -2.36 -25.24 -7.07
CA GLN A 436 -1.41 -25.36 -5.98
C GLN A 436 -1.70 -26.60 -5.11
N LEU A 437 -0.64 -27.36 -4.80
CA LEU A 437 -0.69 -28.49 -3.85
C LEU A 437 -0.71 -28.03 -2.38
N LYS A 438 -0.17 -26.83 -2.10
CA LYS A 438 -0.09 -26.23 -0.76
C LYS A 438 -1.25 -25.24 -0.57
N GLY A 439 -1.58 -24.94 0.68
CA GLY A 439 -2.61 -23.95 1.01
C GLY A 439 -2.28 -22.56 0.43
N PRO A 440 -3.29 -21.79 -0.04
CA PRO A 440 -3.05 -20.59 -0.84
C PRO A 440 -2.50 -19.39 -0.04
N VAL A 441 -2.49 -19.46 1.29
CA VAL A 441 -2.17 -18.29 2.14
C VAL A 441 -0.79 -17.70 1.86
N GLN A 442 0.20 -18.54 1.54
CA GLN A 442 1.53 -18.07 1.19
C GLN A 442 1.56 -17.22 -0.09
N VAL A 443 0.63 -17.46 -1.02
CA VAL A 443 0.43 -16.67 -2.25
C VAL A 443 -0.42 -15.43 -1.98
N LEU A 444 -1.48 -15.57 -1.19
CA LEU A 444 -2.45 -14.50 -0.96
C LEU A 444 -1.84 -13.29 -0.23
N LEU A 445 -0.95 -13.53 0.74
CA LEU A 445 -0.29 -12.47 1.49
C LEU A 445 0.54 -11.51 0.61
N PRO A 446 1.48 -11.98 -0.25
CA PRO A 446 2.21 -11.12 -1.18
C PRO A 446 1.35 -10.59 -2.34
N THR A 447 0.25 -11.27 -2.70
CA THR A 447 -0.67 -10.79 -3.75
C THR A 447 -1.32 -9.46 -3.37
N GLY A 448 -1.66 -9.25 -2.10
CA GLY A 448 -2.29 -8.00 -1.64
C GLY A 448 -1.46 -6.74 -1.97
N PRO A 449 -0.21 -6.61 -1.48
CA PRO A 449 0.66 -5.50 -1.82
C PRO A 449 0.95 -5.37 -3.32
N LEU A 450 1.12 -6.49 -4.03
CA LEU A 450 1.31 -6.47 -5.48
C LEU A 450 0.13 -5.79 -6.18
N VAL A 451 -1.11 -6.18 -5.85
CA VAL A 451 -2.32 -5.58 -6.43
C VAL A 451 -2.46 -4.11 -6.04
N LEU A 452 -2.12 -3.74 -4.80
CA LEU A 452 -2.29 -2.36 -4.32
C LEU A 452 -1.22 -1.39 -4.83
N THR A 453 -0.02 -1.87 -5.12
CA THR A 453 1.13 -1.00 -5.45
C THR A 453 1.67 -1.20 -6.86
N GLY A 454 1.33 -2.31 -7.52
CA GLY A 454 1.96 -2.74 -8.77
C GLY A 454 3.41 -3.20 -8.60
N LEU A 455 3.91 -3.30 -7.36
CA LEU A 455 5.29 -3.62 -7.04
C LEU A 455 5.36 -4.81 -6.06
N LEU A 456 6.37 -5.65 -6.26
CA LEU A 456 6.69 -6.74 -5.36
C LEU A 456 8.20 -7.02 -5.42
N ASN A 457 8.84 -7.06 -4.26
CA ASN A 457 10.20 -7.52 -4.08
C ASN A 457 10.26 -8.48 -2.88
N GLU A 458 11.43 -9.06 -2.64
CA GLU A 458 11.70 -10.02 -1.58
C GLU A 458 11.32 -9.47 -0.20
N TRP A 459 11.66 -8.20 0.05
CA TRP A 459 11.35 -7.54 1.32
C TRP A 459 9.84 -7.46 1.57
N ILE A 460 9.08 -7.00 0.58
CA ILE A 460 7.61 -6.89 0.64
C ILE A 460 6.99 -8.28 0.80
N ALA A 461 7.49 -9.27 0.06
CA ALA A 461 6.94 -10.62 0.09
C ALA A 461 7.14 -11.30 1.46
N ARG A 462 8.31 -11.12 2.09
CA ARG A 462 8.69 -11.78 3.36
C ARG A 462 8.17 -11.06 4.61
N LEU A 463 7.86 -9.75 4.52
CA LEU A 463 7.40 -8.94 5.66
C LEU A 463 6.27 -9.56 6.50
N PRO A 464 5.14 -10.06 5.94
CA PRO A 464 4.03 -10.56 6.76
C PRO A 464 4.42 -11.82 7.55
N PHE A 465 5.34 -12.63 7.04
CA PHE A 465 5.87 -13.81 7.71
C PHE A 465 6.82 -13.42 8.86
N ALA A 466 7.62 -12.38 8.67
CA ALA A 466 8.48 -11.83 9.72
C ALA A 466 7.65 -11.22 10.86
N ILE A 467 6.59 -10.47 10.52
CA ILE A 467 5.64 -9.93 11.50
C ILE A 467 4.91 -11.07 12.23
N ALA A 468 4.47 -12.12 11.53
CA ALA A 468 3.91 -13.30 12.15
C ALA A 468 4.90 -13.99 13.10
N GLY A 469 6.18 -14.10 12.72
CA GLY A 469 7.27 -14.59 13.56
C GLY A 469 7.42 -13.83 14.88
N ILE A 470 7.36 -12.50 14.84
CA ILE A 470 7.35 -11.65 16.05
C ILE A 470 6.07 -11.88 16.86
N GLY A 471 4.93 -12.02 16.17
CA GLY A 471 3.64 -12.37 16.77
C GLY A 471 3.68 -13.69 17.53
N ILE A 472 4.40 -14.70 17.05
CA ILE A 472 4.56 -16.00 17.70
C ILE A 472 5.26 -15.86 19.06
N VAL A 473 6.29 -15.01 19.15
CA VAL A 473 6.98 -14.71 20.41
C VAL A 473 6.01 -14.08 21.41
N LEU A 474 5.23 -13.07 20.99
CA LEU A 474 4.21 -12.44 21.83
C LEU A 474 3.11 -13.43 22.26
N GLY A 475 2.58 -14.20 21.31
CA GLY A 475 1.50 -15.14 21.54
C GLY A 475 1.92 -16.26 22.49
N SER A 476 3.15 -16.76 22.36
CA SER A 476 3.69 -17.81 23.23
C SER A 476 3.98 -17.30 24.64
N TYR A 477 4.49 -16.05 24.77
CA TYR A 477 4.57 -15.38 26.07
C TYR A 477 3.22 -15.37 26.77
N LEU A 478 2.18 -14.90 26.08
CA LEU A 478 0.84 -14.75 26.64
C LEU A 478 0.25 -16.10 27.02
N LEU A 479 0.34 -17.09 26.13
CA LEU A 479 -0.19 -18.43 26.34
C LEU A 479 0.50 -19.13 27.52
N ALA A 480 1.84 -19.16 27.55
CA ALA A 480 2.58 -19.76 28.64
C ALA A 480 2.32 -19.05 29.97
N ARG A 481 2.36 -17.70 29.98
CA ARG A 481 2.03 -16.93 31.18
C ARG A 481 0.66 -17.34 31.72
N ARG A 482 -0.35 -17.45 30.85
CA ARG A 482 -1.72 -17.78 31.25
C ARG A 482 -1.86 -19.22 31.75
N CYS A 483 -1.26 -20.19 31.06
CA CYS A 483 -1.30 -21.60 31.43
C CYS A 483 -0.65 -21.89 32.79
N PHE A 484 0.33 -21.07 33.20
CA PHE A 484 1.01 -21.18 34.48
C PHE A 484 0.53 -20.13 35.50
N SER A 485 -0.78 -19.91 35.61
CA SER A 485 -1.41 -19.03 36.62
C SER A 485 -0.89 -17.59 36.58
N ASP A 486 -0.86 -17.00 35.40
CA ASP A 486 -0.33 -15.65 35.13
C ASP A 486 1.16 -15.46 35.51
N ASN A 487 1.94 -16.56 35.52
CA ASN A 487 3.37 -16.53 35.83
C ASN A 487 4.19 -15.92 34.69
N THR A 488 4.65 -14.69 34.89
CA THR A 488 5.46 -13.95 33.91
C THR A 488 6.77 -14.65 33.56
N ILE A 489 7.40 -15.38 34.50
CA ILE A 489 8.68 -16.07 34.24
C ILE A 489 8.46 -17.20 33.22
N ALA A 490 7.38 -17.96 33.35
CA ALA A 490 7.03 -19.00 32.38
C ALA A 490 6.78 -18.40 30.98
N GLY A 491 6.09 -17.27 30.92
CA GLY A 491 5.91 -16.51 29.67
C GLY A 491 7.23 -16.04 29.06
N LEU A 492 8.10 -15.44 29.87
CA LEU A 492 9.41 -14.95 29.42
C LEU A 492 10.29 -16.10 28.94
N PHE A 493 10.28 -17.24 29.63
CA PHE A 493 11.01 -18.43 29.21
C PHE A 493 10.55 -18.91 27.83
N ALA A 494 9.24 -19.04 27.61
CA ALA A 494 8.68 -19.42 26.32
C ALA A 494 9.05 -18.43 25.20
N ALA A 495 8.97 -17.12 25.47
CA ALA A 495 9.38 -16.09 24.52
C ALA A 495 10.88 -16.13 24.21
N THR A 496 11.74 -16.33 25.20
CA THR A 496 13.19 -16.43 25.00
C THR A 496 13.53 -17.60 24.09
N VAL A 497 12.97 -18.78 24.35
CA VAL A 497 13.20 -19.98 23.52
C VAL A 497 12.84 -19.70 22.06
N LEU A 498 11.63 -19.16 21.79
CA LEU A 498 11.20 -18.89 20.41
C LEU A 498 11.85 -17.67 19.76
N THR A 499 12.37 -16.74 20.55
CA THR A 499 13.16 -15.62 20.04
C THR A 499 14.48 -16.11 19.45
N LEU A 500 15.11 -17.09 20.11
CA LEU A 500 16.43 -17.64 19.78
C LEU A 500 16.38 -18.91 18.93
N ASP A 501 15.20 -19.48 18.71
CA ASP A 501 15.04 -20.67 17.88
C ASP A 501 15.38 -20.38 16.40
N GLY A 502 16.45 -21.01 15.91
CA GLY A 502 16.97 -20.79 14.56
C GLY A 502 16.00 -21.20 13.45
N PHE A 503 15.19 -22.25 13.66
CA PHE A 503 14.17 -22.66 12.69
C PHE A 503 13.06 -21.64 12.59
N MET A 504 12.55 -21.15 13.72
CA MET A 504 11.53 -20.11 13.75
C MET A 504 12.02 -18.77 13.22
N ILE A 505 13.30 -18.46 13.36
CA ILE A 505 13.91 -17.30 12.70
C ILE A 505 13.90 -17.53 11.18
N ALA A 506 14.44 -18.66 10.70
CA ALA A 506 14.53 -18.96 9.27
C ALA A 506 13.16 -18.92 8.57
N PHE A 507 12.16 -19.64 9.08
CA PHE A 507 10.81 -19.69 8.50
C PHE A 507 10.02 -18.38 8.61
N SER A 508 10.46 -17.44 9.43
CA SER A 508 9.88 -16.09 9.48
C SER A 508 10.55 -15.12 8.50
N ARG A 509 11.69 -15.51 7.90
CA ARG A 509 12.46 -14.69 6.96
C ARG A 509 12.28 -15.08 5.49
N ILE A 510 11.41 -16.05 5.21
CA ILE A 510 11.09 -16.52 3.86
C ILE A 510 9.57 -16.56 3.66
N VAL A 511 9.13 -16.55 2.41
CA VAL A 511 7.72 -16.63 2.00
C VAL A 511 7.21 -18.07 2.17
N GLN A 512 7.01 -18.49 3.43
CA GLN A 512 6.49 -19.82 3.73
C GLN A 512 5.43 -19.83 4.84
N TYR A 513 4.48 -20.76 4.71
CA TYR A 513 3.26 -20.80 5.52
C TYR A 513 3.47 -21.08 7.02
N GLN A 514 4.61 -21.63 7.46
CA GLN A 514 4.78 -22.17 8.82
C GLN A 514 4.57 -21.08 9.88
N SER A 515 5.08 -19.87 9.64
CA SER A 515 4.88 -18.73 10.55
C SER A 515 3.40 -18.35 10.69
N ILE A 516 2.63 -18.47 9.61
CA ILE A 516 1.19 -18.17 9.61
C ILE A 516 0.40 -19.28 10.31
N VAL A 517 0.69 -20.55 10.01
CA VAL A 517 0.10 -21.71 10.69
C VAL A 517 0.29 -21.61 12.19
N MET A 518 1.51 -21.31 12.64
CA MET A 518 1.85 -21.24 14.05
C MET A 518 1.12 -20.09 14.76
N ILE A 519 1.17 -18.85 14.25
CA ILE A 519 0.51 -17.72 14.91
C ILE A 519 -1.01 -17.89 14.96
N MET A 520 -1.62 -18.40 13.89
CA MET A 520 -3.06 -18.66 13.85
C MET A 520 -3.46 -19.79 14.80
N THR A 521 -2.63 -20.83 14.94
CA THR A 521 -2.85 -21.91 15.92
C THR A 521 -2.74 -21.39 17.35
N ILE A 522 -1.74 -20.57 17.66
CA ILE A 522 -1.61 -19.91 18.98
C ILE A 522 -2.84 -19.05 19.27
N GLY A 523 -3.29 -18.27 18.29
CA GLY A 523 -4.52 -17.47 18.38
C GLY A 523 -5.76 -18.32 18.63
N ALA A 524 -5.88 -19.46 17.95
CA ALA A 524 -6.97 -20.41 18.13
C ALA A 524 -6.98 -21.01 19.53
N ILE A 525 -5.82 -21.45 20.03
CA ILE A 525 -5.65 -22.01 21.37
C ILE A 525 -5.92 -20.95 22.43
N TRP A 526 -5.40 -19.74 22.26
CA TRP A 526 -5.69 -18.62 23.16
C TRP A 526 -7.20 -18.39 23.29
N CYS A 527 -7.89 -18.27 22.16
CA CYS A 527 -9.33 -18.04 22.17
C CYS A 527 -10.10 -19.21 22.82
N MET A 528 -9.72 -20.46 22.52
CA MET A 528 -10.35 -21.63 23.12
C MET A 528 -10.06 -21.75 24.63
N LEU A 529 -8.86 -21.34 25.07
CA LEU A 529 -8.52 -21.29 26.49
C LEU A 529 -9.40 -20.28 27.22
N ARG A 530 -9.59 -19.08 26.66
CA ARG A 530 -10.51 -18.06 27.21
C ARG A 530 -11.94 -18.58 27.28
N PHE A 531 -12.38 -19.32 26.25
CA PHE A 531 -13.63 -20.07 26.33
C PHE A 531 -13.58 -21.04 27.52
N ALA A 532 -12.59 -21.94 27.64
CA ALA A 532 -12.51 -22.92 28.72
C ALA A 532 -12.47 -22.33 30.15
N GLU A 533 -11.99 -21.09 30.29
CA GLU A 533 -11.91 -20.35 31.56
C GLU A 533 -13.23 -19.72 32.03
N GLY A 534 -14.31 -19.80 31.24
CA GLY A 534 -15.59 -19.24 31.67
C GLY A 534 -15.82 -17.77 31.32
N CYS A 535 -15.11 -17.21 30.33
CA CYS A 535 -15.28 -15.79 29.97
C CYS A 535 -16.74 -15.44 29.61
N GLU A 536 -17.15 -14.20 29.91
CA GLU A 536 -18.53 -13.71 29.70
C GLU A 536 -19.00 -13.84 28.26
N ARG A 537 -18.10 -13.65 27.29
CA ARG A 537 -18.40 -13.65 25.85
C ARG A 537 -17.92 -14.94 25.16
N ALA A 538 -18.19 -16.07 25.78
CA ALA A 538 -17.77 -17.41 25.36
C ALA A 538 -17.94 -17.68 23.85
N ALA A 539 -19.11 -17.35 23.28
CA ALA A 539 -19.40 -17.59 21.86
C ALA A 539 -18.45 -16.85 20.91
N ARG A 540 -18.02 -15.64 21.25
CA ARG A 540 -17.09 -14.86 20.41
C ARG A 540 -15.71 -15.50 20.36
N TYR A 541 -15.24 -15.99 21.50
CA TYR A 541 -13.98 -16.71 21.60
C TYR A 541 -14.02 -18.05 20.88
N LEU A 542 -15.14 -18.78 20.99
CA LEU A 542 -15.32 -20.01 20.26
C LEU A 542 -15.31 -19.77 18.73
N LEU A 543 -16.05 -18.77 18.26
CA LEU A 543 -16.08 -18.41 16.83
C LEU A 543 -14.71 -17.94 16.33
N ALA A 544 -14.00 -17.12 17.10
CA ALA A 544 -12.67 -16.68 16.72
C ALA A 544 -11.66 -17.83 16.75
N SER A 545 -11.76 -18.76 17.71
CA SER A 545 -10.93 -19.96 17.71
C SER A 545 -11.15 -20.79 16.44
N ALA A 546 -12.42 -21.01 16.06
CA ALA A 546 -12.78 -21.69 14.82
C ALA A 546 -12.26 -20.95 13.58
N LEU A 547 -12.36 -19.62 13.54
CA LEU A 547 -11.85 -18.80 12.44
C LEU A 547 -10.33 -18.93 12.31
N TRP A 548 -9.59 -18.78 13.41
CA TRP A 548 -8.13 -18.84 13.39
C TRP A 548 -7.61 -20.22 13.01
N ILE A 549 -8.20 -21.31 13.54
CA ILE A 549 -7.78 -22.65 13.12
C ILE A 549 -8.17 -22.95 11.67
N SER A 550 -9.29 -22.42 11.18
CA SER A 550 -9.66 -22.55 9.76
C SER A 550 -8.66 -21.82 8.85
N LEU A 551 -8.21 -20.64 9.24
CA LEU A 551 -7.15 -19.92 8.52
C LEU A 551 -5.79 -20.61 8.60
N ALA A 552 -5.47 -21.24 9.74
CA ALA A 552 -4.28 -22.08 9.87
C ALA A 552 -4.35 -23.29 8.91
N LEU A 553 -5.50 -23.98 8.85
CA LEU A 553 -5.75 -25.09 7.92
C LEU A 553 -5.75 -24.65 6.45
N LEU A 554 -6.27 -23.45 6.17
CA LEU A 554 -6.19 -22.84 4.84
C LEU A 554 -4.73 -22.53 4.46
N ALA A 555 -3.88 -22.19 5.43
CA ALA A 555 -2.46 -21.99 5.18
C ALA A 555 -1.73 -23.31 4.94
N HIS A 556 -1.99 -24.32 5.76
CA HIS A 556 -1.45 -25.66 5.58
C HIS A 556 -2.18 -26.71 6.42
N TYR A 557 -2.22 -27.96 5.93
CA TYR A 557 -2.85 -29.08 6.64
C TYR A 557 -2.15 -29.42 7.96
N ASP A 558 -0.90 -29.02 8.18
CA ASP A 558 -0.19 -29.22 9.47
C ASP A 558 -0.91 -28.57 10.66
N ALA A 559 -1.76 -27.56 10.41
CA ALA A 559 -2.60 -27.00 11.46
C ALA A 559 -3.53 -28.04 12.12
N ILE A 560 -3.75 -29.20 11.50
CA ILE A 560 -4.51 -30.32 12.08
C ILE A 560 -3.96 -30.76 13.43
N TYR A 561 -2.65 -30.61 13.67
CA TYR A 561 -2.03 -30.94 14.96
C TYR A 561 -2.49 -30.04 16.12
N GLY A 562 -3.08 -28.88 15.82
CA GLY A 562 -3.72 -28.04 16.82
C GLY A 562 -5.09 -28.57 17.29
N LEU A 563 -5.79 -29.38 16.48
CA LEU A 563 -7.16 -29.80 16.75
C LEU A 563 -7.33 -30.63 18.04
N PRO A 564 -6.44 -31.57 18.42
CA PRO A 564 -6.59 -32.30 19.67
C PRO A 564 -6.61 -31.39 20.91
N VAL A 565 -5.76 -30.36 20.93
CA VAL A 565 -5.72 -29.37 22.02
C VAL A 565 -7.00 -28.55 22.05
N LEU A 566 -7.48 -28.09 20.88
CA LEU A 566 -8.72 -27.35 20.78
C LEU A 566 -9.94 -28.19 21.20
N ALA A 567 -9.98 -29.47 20.83
CA ALA A 567 -11.04 -30.40 21.20
C ALA A 567 -11.06 -30.63 22.73
N LEU A 568 -9.89 -30.82 23.35
CA LEU A 568 -9.77 -30.95 24.80
C LEU A 568 -10.27 -29.68 25.52
N LEU A 569 -9.83 -28.49 25.09
CA LEU A 569 -10.24 -27.23 25.70
C LEU A 569 -11.74 -26.96 25.48
N LEU A 570 -12.29 -27.30 24.31
CA LEU A 570 -13.72 -27.24 24.03
C LEU A 570 -14.50 -28.14 24.99
N PHE A 571 -14.07 -29.40 25.17
CA PHE A 571 -14.70 -30.34 26.08
C PHE A 571 -14.68 -29.84 27.53
N VAL A 572 -13.51 -29.38 28.01
CA VAL A 572 -13.36 -28.80 29.36
C VAL A 572 -14.26 -27.58 29.54
N GLY A 573 -14.26 -26.67 28.57
CA GLY A 573 -15.05 -25.43 28.61
C GLY A 573 -16.55 -25.66 28.56
N ALA A 574 -17.00 -26.64 27.78
CA ALA A 574 -18.39 -27.05 27.68
C ALA A 574 -18.86 -27.74 28.97
N ARG A 575 -18.03 -28.63 29.55
CA ARG A 575 -18.32 -29.31 30.83
C ARG A 575 -18.46 -28.31 31.97
N ARG A 576 -17.53 -27.35 32.10
CA ARG A 576 -17.58 -26.30 33.14
C ARG A 576 -18.84 -25.42 33.05
N ARG A 577 -19.43 -25.28 31.87
CA ARG A 577 -20.67 -24.53 31.63
C ARG A 577 -21.94 -25.39 31.74
N GLY A 578 -21.82 -26.68 32.05
CA GLY A 578 -22.97 -27.57 32.11
C GLY A 578 -23.66 -27.80 30.77
N TRP A 579 -22.92 -27.77 29.65
CA TRP A 579 -23.50 -28.06 28.34
C TRP A 579 -24.07 -29.48 28.28
N GLN A 580 -25.40 -29.59 28.29
CA GLN A 580 -26.14 -30.83 28.05
C GLN A 580 -26.00 -31.30 26.59
N ARG A 581 -26.29 -32.58 26.30
CA ARG A 581 -26.25 -33.16 24.94
C ARG A 581 -27.04 -32.32 23.91
N ALA A 582 -28.20 -31.78 24.32
CA ALA A 582 -29.00 -30.92 23.47
C ALA A 582 -28.34 -29.56 23.13
N HIS A 583 -27.44 -29.05 23.99
CA HIS A 583 -26.66 -27.85 23.68
C HIS A 583 -25.55 -28.13 22.68
N TRP A 584 -24.91 -29.30 22.75
CA TRP A 584 -23.96 -29.75 21.74
C TRP A 584 -24.61 -29.84 20.36
N LEU A 585 -25.78 -30.49 20.28
CA LEU A 585 -26.53 -30.60 19.03
C LEU A 585 -27.00 -29.24 18.52
N ARG A 586 -27.48 -28.35 19.40
CA ARG A 586 -27.86 -26.98 18.99
C ARG A 586 -26.67 -26.14 18.54
N ALA A 587 -25.53 -26.23 19.21
CA ALA A 587 -24.32 -25.53 18.81
C ALA A 587 -23.75 -26.03 17.47
N LEU A 588 -23.96 -27.31 17.14
CA LEU A 588 -23.61 -27.91 15.85
C LEU A 588 -24.63 -27.57 14.74
N CYS A 589 -25.93 -27.51 15.07
CA CYS A 589 -27.00 -27.38 14.08
C CYS A 589 -27.53 -25.95 13.87
N CYS A 590 -27.23 -24.97 14.73
CA CYS A 590 -27.85 -23.64 14.68
C CYS A 590 -26.87 -22.50 14.99
N SER A 591 -26.60 -21.70 13.96
CA SER A 591 -26.01 -20.35 14.00
C SER A 591 -26.99 -19.26 14.46
N ARG A 592 -28.18 -19.61 14.98
CA ARG A 592 -29.11 -18.63 15.53
C ARG A 592 -28.73 -18.32 16.98
N GLY A 593 -28.09 -17.17 17.15
CA GLY A 593 -27.73 -16.61 18.45
C GLY A 593 -28.94 -16.39 19.35
N PRO A 594 -28.72 -16.33 20.67
CA PRO A 594 -29.76 -16.00 21.66
C PRO A 594 -30.38 -14.62 21.44
#